data_AF-A0A9Q0YAF4-F1
#
_entry.id   AF-A0A9Q0YAF4-F1
#
_cell.length_a   1.000
_cell.length_b   1.000
_cell.length_c   1.000
_cell.angle_alpha   90.00
_cell.angle_beta   90.00
_cell.angle_gamma   90.00
#
_symmetry.space_group_name_H-M   'P 1'
#
loop_
_entity.id
_entity.type
_entity.pdbx_description
1 polymer ?
#
loop_
_entity_poly.entity_id
_entity_poly.type
_entity_poly.pdbx_seq_one_letter_code
_entity_poly.pdbx_strand_id
1 'polypeptide(L)'
;MYFDFTPFGNNMHVSCLSDLLLQLDQQKCNGFAHLIAHAGRETIQGLVYLHSKGIAHRDLKPGNVLVSNQHYINLTETELSQQFMLKPIVCKLADFGESRSRFIQTQSLLASKTFTVDRGTVPYMAPETLVDDQLLDSASVHDLFLVDIWALGMIFFTLINPNLKYPWIKECRSAGCKSQEDFKKLLKSLLGKKELPSMDDKYEVERATEWYALEDIYLRCVTSEPASRLKLEEALEVVSSNILSSFEVTHLNFSQGTALQQIDQQIAVGISNNALSSEDQGHVESYLRKHDGTNACAFLTVQIADNIIAKGIQADNVSAHLGAFAEDIILNLPVKINKFRDRSRMYDPMEAYKLLAEHGLLSSAYDFSEELPYANTVFSLQGRQNLHKKLSKLSEKDFVAIYVSSPIVLTIGCHDHLPYIIDTHPVTLAPGNGGGLILIGKDNSPEVWMHLCVWLNQRLNHGGVKADRLQSLAIMTPQMT
;
A
#
# COMPACT_ATOMS: atom_id res chain seq x y z
N MET A 1 14.90 -22.77 -18.82
CA MET A 1 14.47 -22.13 -17.56
C MET A 1 12.97 -21.93 -17.68
N TYR A 2 12.19 -22.47 -16.75
CA TYR A 2 10.74 -22.30 -16.74
C TYR A 2 10.19 -22.26 -15.31
N PHE A 3 9.05 -21.60 -15.16
CA PHE A 3 8.22 -21.63 -13.97
C PHE A 3 7.13 -22.69 -14.16
N ASP A 4 7.06 -23.61 -13.21
CA ASP A 4 6.16 -24.75 -13.18
C ASP A 4 4.96 -24.47 -12.29
N PHE A 5 3.75 -24.51 -12.84
CA PHE A 5 2.52 -24.29 -12.08
C PHE A 5 2.00 -25.55 -11.37
N THR A 6 2.63 -26.71 -11.55
CA THR A 6 2.18 -27.98 -10.97
C THR A 6 1.99 -27.90 -9.44
N PRO A 7 2.87 -27.24 -8.66
CA PRO A 7 2.66 -27.05 -7.22
C PRO A 7 1.40 -26.26 -6.85
N PHE A 8 0.84 -25.50 -7.80
CA PHE A 8 -0.37 -24.69 -7.63
C PHE A 8 -1.61 -25.36 -8.25
N GLY A 9 -1.50 -26.65 -8.64
CA GLY A 9 -2.61 -27.43 -9.17
C GLY A 9 -2.87 -27.27 -10.67
N ASN A 10 -1.92 -26.70 -11.43
CA ASN A 10 -2.05 -26.55 -12.88
C ASN A 10 -0.84 -27.11 -13.64
N ASN A 11 -1.08 -28.03 -14.58
CA ASN A 11 -0.03 -28.65 -15.39
C ASN A 11 0.37 -27.75 -16.57
N MET A 12 1.03 -26.63 -16.27
CA MET A 12 1.47 -25.64 -17.24
C MET A 12 2.84 -25.08 -16.87
N HIS A 13 3.67 -24.82 -17.89
CA HIS A 13 4.94 -24.14 -17.73
C HIS A 13 4.99 -22.84 -18.53
N VAL A 14 5.64 -21.82 -17.98
CA VAL A 14 5.95 -20.55 -18.67
C VAL A 14 7.44 -20.25 -18.55
N SER A 15 7.99 -19.54 -19.53
CA SER A 15 9.45 -19.30 -19.59
C SER A 15 9.86 -17.85 -19.33
N CYS A 16 8.93 -16.90 -19.46
CA CYS A 16 9.19 -15.47 -19.28
C CYS A 16 8.13 -14.79 -18.41
N LEU A 17 8.44 -13.60 -17.94
CA LEU A 17 7.60 -12.81 -17.04
C LEU A 17 6.28 -12.39 -17.72
N SER A 18 6.27 -12.08 -19.02
CA SER A 18 5.03 -11.70 -19.72
C SER A 18 3.96 -12.78 -19.63
N ASP A 19 4.35 -14.03 -19.84
CA ASP A 19 3.42 -15.16 -19.82
C ASP A 19 3.02 -15.51 -18.39
N LEU A 20 3.97 -15.42 -17.46
CA LEU A 20 3.73 -15.66 -16.04
C LEU A 20 2.66 -14.71 -15.48
N LEU A 21 2.74 -13.41 -15.79
CA LEU A 21 1.78 -12.41 -15.29
C LEU A 21 0.35 -12.72 -15.74
N LEU A 22 0.16 -13.04 -17.03
CA LEU A 22 -1.15 -13.40 -17.58
C LEU A 22 -1.70 -14.68 -16.95
N GLN A 23 -0.83 -15.65 -16.63
CA GLN A 23 -1.25 -16.88 -15.96
C GLN A 23 -1.65 -16.66 -14.50
N LEU A 24 -0.90 -15.83 -13.78
CA LEU A 24 -1.22 -15.51 -12.39
C LEU A 24 -2.53 -14.72 -12.27
N ASP A 25 -2.79 -13.82 -13.23
CA ASP A 25 -4.08 -13.11 -13.35
C ASP A 25 -5.27 -14.07 -13.52
N GLN A 26 -5.11 -15.08 -14.37
CA GLN A 26 -6.15 -16.06 -14.68
C GLN A 26 -6.42 -17.03 -13.53
N GLN A 27 -5.37 -17.44 -12.82
CA GLN A 27 -5.46 -18.48 -11.80
C GLN A 27 -5.82 -17.96 -10.40
N LYS A 28 -5.74 -16.64 -10.16
CA LYS A 28 -6.04 -16.02 -8.84
C LYS A 28 -5.28 -16.70 -7.68
N CYS A 29 -4.00 -17.03 -7.90
CA CYS A 29 -3.20 -17.73 -6.90
C CYS A 29 -2.98 -16.88 -5.63
N ASN A 30 -3.08 -17.49 -4.45
CA ASN A 30 -2.70 -16.86 -3.19
C ASN A 30 -1.18 -16.65 -3.12
N GLY A 31 -0.72 -15.61 -2.41
CA GLY A 31 0.72 -15.27 -2.29
C GLY A 31 1.32 -14.59 -3.53
N PHE A 32 0.46 -14.22 -4.49
CA PHE A 32 0.83 -13.56 -5.73
C PHE A 32 1.60 -12.25 -5.51
N ALA A 33 1.23 -11.46 -4.50
CA ALA A 33 1.88 -10.18 -4.25
C ALA A 33 3.36 -10.31 -3.89
N HIS A 34 3.71 -11.28 -3.03
CA HIS A 34 5.09 -11.55 -2.66
C HIS A 34 5.93 -12.02 -3.85
N LEU A 35 5.38 -12.91 -4.69
CA LEU A 35 6.06 -13.38 -5.91
C LEU A 35 6.35 -12.21 -6.87
N ILE A 36 5.38 -11.32 -7.08
CA ILE A 36 5.51 -10.16 -7.97
C ILE A 36 6.56 -9.17 -7.47
N ALA A 37 6.56 -8.87 -6.17
CA ALA A 37 7.59 -8.04 -5.56
C ALA A 37 8.98 -8.65 -5.71
N HIS A 38 9.12 -9.98 -5.51
CA HIS A 38 10.39 -10.68 -5.68
C HIS A 38 10.87 -10.68 -7.14
N ALA A 39 9.96 -10.86 -8.10
CA ALA A 39 10.27 -10.77 -9.53
C ALA A 39 10.76 -9.37 -9.92
N GLY A 40 10.12 -8.32 -9.40
CA GLY A 40 10.58 -6.94 -9.56
C GLY A 40 11.99 -6.74 -8.99
N ARG A 41 12.25 -7.24 -7.77
CA ARG A 41 13.56 -7.18 -7.12
C ARG A 41 14.65 -7.89 -7.94
N GLU A 42 14.44 -9.12 -8.38
CA GLU A 42 15.45 -9.84 -9.19
C GLU A 42 15.66 -9.20 -10.57
N THR A 43 14.63 -8.56 -11.14
CA THR A 43 14.76 -7.78 -12.38
C THR A 43 15.65 -6.55 -12.16
N ILE A 44 15.44 -5.79 -11.08
CA ILE A 44 16.32 -4.67 -10.71
C ILE A 44 17.76 -5.16 -10.49
N GLN A 45 17.96 -6.25 -9.74
CA GLN A 45 19.30 -6.80 -9.48
C GLN A 45 20.03 -7.20 -10.76
N GLY A 46 19.33 -7.82 -11.71
CA GLY A 46 19.88 -8.14 -13.03
C GLY A 46 20.33 -6.88 -13.76
N LEU A 47 19.55 -5.80 -13.71
CA LEU A 47 19.87 -4.55 -14.40
C LEU A 47 21.02 -3.79 -13.72
N VAL A 48 21.05 -3.75 -12.38
CA VAL A 48 22.18 -3.22 -11.59
C VAL A 48 23.48 -3.90 -12.02
N TYR A 49 23.44 -5.23 -12.14
CA TYR A 49 24.62 -5.98 -12.59
C TYR A 49 25.06 -5.56 -14.00
N LEU A 50 24.15 -5.45 -14.97
CA LEU A 50 24.49 -5.02 -16.34
C LEU A 50 25.10 -3.62 -16.37
N HIS A 51 24.46 -2.64 -15.70
CA HIS A 51 24.92 -1.26 -15.67
C HIS A 51 26.29 -1.16 -14.98
N SER A 52 26.54 -1.94 -13.91
CA SER A 52 27.85 -2.02 -13.25
C SER A 52 28.97 -2.55 -14.17
N LYS A 53 28.62 -3.32 -15.21
CA LYS A 53 29.53 -3.81 -16.23
C LYS A 53 29.65 -2.87 -17.43
N GLY A 54 29.02 -1.70 -17.39
CA GLY A 54 29.02 -0.75 -18.50
C GLY A 54 28.16 -1.22 -19.67
N ILE A 55 27.14 -2.05 -19.43
CA ILE A 55 26.29 -2.67 -20.46
C ILE A 55 24.88 -2.13 -20.34
N ALA A 56 24.37 -1.51 -21.41
CA ALA A 56 22.96 -1.12 -21.55
C ALA A 56 22.22 -2.22 -22.32
N HIS A 57 21.02 -2.60 -21.87
CA HIS A 57 20.24 -3.70 -22.43
C HIS A 57 19.50 -3.29 -23.72
N ARG A 58 18.80 -2.15 -23.70
CA ARG A 58 18.08 -1.50 -24.83
C ARG A 58 16.82 -2.17 -25.38
N ASP A 59 16.42 -3.32 -24.87
CA ASP A 59 15.14 -3.98 -25.20
C ASP A 59 14.57 -4.69 -23.95
N LEU A 60 14.56 -3.97 -22.83
CA LEU A 60 13.94 -4.46 -21.60
C LEU A 60 12.42 -4.54 -21.77
N LYS A 61 11.89 -5.74 -21.55
CA LYS A 61 10.46 -6.04 -21.54
C LYS A 61 10.22 -7.33 -20.74
N PRO A 62 9.00 -7.60 -20.27
CA PRO A 62 8.71 -8.82 -19.52
C PRO A 62 9.00 -10.11 -20.31
N GLY A 63 8.89 -10.08 -21.65
CA GLY A 63 9.27 -11.21 -22.50
C GLY A 63 10.76 -11.56 -22.46
N ASN A 64 11.62 -10.60 -22.10
CA ASN A 64 13.08 -10.77 -21.98
C ASN A 64 13.53 -11.00 -20.52
N VAL A 65 12.59 -11.15 -19.58
CA VAL A 65 12.84 -11.58 -18.21
C VAL A 65 12.45 -13.05 -18.08
N LEU A 66 13.41 -13.95 -18.13
CA LEU A 66 13.18 -15.38 -17.96
C LEU A 66 12.81 -15.70 -16.52
N VAL A 67 11.92 -16.67 -16.30
CA VAL A 67 11.41 -17.03 -14.97
C VAL A 67 11.60 -18.50 -14.63
N SER A 68 11.82 -18.79 -13.35
CA SER A 68 11.94 -20.16 -12.85
C SER A 68 11.55 -20.33 -11.39
N ASN A 69 11.04 -21.52 -11.08
CA ASN A 69 10.88 -22.02 -9.72
C ASN A 69 11.52 -23.39 -9.48
N GLN A 70 12.34 -23.85 -10.44
CA GLN A 70 12.89 -25.21 -10.45
C GLN A 70 13.77 -25.53 -9.23
N HIS A 71 14.23 -24.50 -8.50
CA HIS A 71 15.01 -24.66 -7.28
C HIS A 71 14.21 -25.19 -6.09
N TYR A 72 12.87 -25.20 -6.15
CA TYR A 72 12.03 -25.73 -5.07
C TYR A 72 10.97 -26.76 -5.49
N ILE A 73 10.83 -27.10 -6.78
CA ILE A 73 9.76 -28.00 -7.26
C ILE A 73 9.85 -29.44 -6.72
N ASN A 74 11.05 -29.88 -6.31
CA ASN A 74 11.30 -31.24 -5.82
C ASN A 74 11.39 -31.31 -4.29
N LEU A 75 11.06 -30.22 -3.59
CA LEU A 75 11.09 -30.15 -2.12
C LEU A 75 9.82 -30.75 -1.51
N THR A 76 9.90 -31.16 -0.24
CA THR A 76 8.71 -31.54 0.53
C THR A 76 7.79 -30.32 0.74
N GLU A 77 6.51 -30.54 1.05
CA GLU A 77 5.53 -29.45 1.24
C GLU A 77 5.97 -28.39 2.26
N THR A 78 6.57 -28.83 3.38
CA THR A 78 7.09 -27.94 4.42
C THR A 78 8.28 -27.12 3.93
N GLU A 79 9.24 -27.75 3.25
CA GLU A 79 10.41 -27.08 2.68
C GLU A 79 10.04 -26.14 1.53
N LEU A 80 9.07 -26.55 0.69
CA LEU A 80 8.52 -25.74 -0.39
C LEU A 80 7.92 -24.44 0.15
N SER A 81 7.11 -24.53 1.21
CA SER A 81 6.51 -23.35 1.84
C SER A 81 7.57 -22.37 2.34
N GLN A 82 8.60 -22.88 3.04
CA GLN A 82 9.71 -22.04 3.51
C GLN A 82 10.50 -21.43 2.35
N GLN A 83 10.81 -22.23 1.33
CA GLN A 83 11.58 -21.79 0.18
C GLN A 83 10.81 -20.80 -0.70
N PHE A 84 9.48 -20.93 -0.79
CA PHE A 84 8.61 -19.97 -1.48
C PHE A 84 8.61 -18.62 -0.76
N MET A 85 8.59 -18.61 0.58
CA MET A 85 8.69 -17.38 1.37
C MET A 85 10.06 -16.70 1.24
N LEU A 86 11.14 -17.46 1.05
CA LEU A 86 12.49 -16.90 0.89
C LEU A 86 12.80 -16.48 -0.55
N LYS A 87 12.42 -17.32 -1.51
CA LYS A 87 12.73 -17.16 -2.94
C LYS A 87 11.62 -17.81 -3.78
N PRO A 88 10.49 -17.12 -4.00
CA PRO A 88 9.35 -17.64 -4.76
C PRO A 88 9.64 -17.76 -6.25
N ILE A 89 10.68 -17.10 -6.76
CA ILE A 89 11.00 -17.09 -8.19
C ILE A 89 12.50 -16.82 -8.39
N VAL A 90 13.00 -17.22 -9.55
CA VAL A 90 14.28 -16.83 -10.13
C VAL A 90 14.00 -16.08 -11.43
N CYS A 91 14.41 -14.82 -11.53
CA CYS A 91 14.35 -14.02 -12.75
C CYS A 91 15.76 -13.82 -13.35
N LYS A 92 15.86 -13.87 -14.69
CA LYS A 92 17.10 -13.58 -15.41
C LYS A 92 16.83 -12.73 -16.65
N LEU A 93 17.58 -11.64 -16.81
CA LEU A 93 17.57 -10.85 -18.04
C LEU A 93 18.18 -11.67 -19.18
N ALA A 94 17.55 -11.63 -20.35
CA ALA A 94 17.92 -12.35 -21.55
C ALA A 94 17.75 -11.49 -22.80
N ASP A 95 18.10 -12.04 -23.95
CA ASP A 95 18.02 -11.36 -25.25
C ASP A 95 18.86 -10.07 -25.34
N PHE A 96 20.19 -10.28 -25.34
CA PHE A 96 21.19 -9.21 -25.45
C PHE A 96 21.47 -8.79 -26.91
N GLY A 97 20.58 -9.14 -27.86
CA GLY A 97 20.77 -8.85 -29.28
C GLY A 97 20.93 -7.37 -29.60
N GLU A 98 20.30 -6.51 -28.80
CA GLU A 98 20.38 -5.05 -28.90
C GLU A 98 21.31 -4.40 -27.88
N SER A 99 21.98 -5.17 -27.03
CA SER A 99 22.78 -4.62 -25.94
C SER A 99 24.05 -3.93 -26.43
N ARG A 100 24.50 -2.91 -25.69
CA ARG A 100 25.71 -2.12 -25.99
C ARG A 100 26.61 -2.08 -24.77
N SER A 101 27.91 -2.31 -24.97
CA SER A 101 28.92 -2.28 -23.92
C SER A 101 29.89 -1.12 -24.12
N ARG A 102 30.35 -0.51 -23.03
CA ARG A 102 31.46 0.45 -22.98
C ARG A 102 32.75 -0.07 -23.62
N PHE A 103 32.94 -1.40 -23.71
CA PHE A 103 34.13 -2.00 -24.32
C PHE A 103 34.08 -2.06 -25.86
N ILE A 104 32.91 -1.87 -26.50
CA ILE A 104 32.74 -1.90 -27.97
C ILE A 104 32.50 -0.47 -28.49
N GLN A 105 33.20 0.51 -27.94
CA GLN A 105 33.01 1.93 -28.29
C GLN A 105 33.94 2.44 -29.41
N THR A 106 34.72 1.59 -30.08
CA THR A 106 35.66 2.04 -31.12
C THR A 106 35.23 1.82 -32.56
N GLN A 107 34.23 1.01 -32.89
CA GLN A 107 33.78 0.88 -34.28
C GLN A 107 32.28 0.59 -34.33
N SER A 108 31.53 1.38 -35.10
CA SER A 108 30.09 1.21 -35.39
C SER A 108 29.08 2.04 -34.56
N LEU A 109 29.40 3.31 -34.27
CA LEU A 109 28.38 4.32 -33.92
C LEU A 109 27.44 4.67 -35.10
N LEU A 110 27.67 4.15 -36.31
CA LEU A 110 26.93 4.52 -37.52
C LEU A 110 26.23 3.36 -38.27
N ALA A 111 26.37 2.10 -37.84
CA ALA A 111 25.87 0.95 -38.62
C ALA A 111 24.78 0.10 -37.90
N SER A 112 23.79 0.76 -37.30
CA SER A 112 22.46 0.16 -37.16
C SER A 112 21.36 1.21 -37.24
N LYS A 113 21.29 1.92 -38.38
CA LYS A 113 20.00 2.39 -38.92
C LYS A 113 19.23 1.18 -39.45
N THR A 114 18.91 0.22 -38.58
CA THR A 114 17.99 -0.87 -38.93
C THR A 114 16.56 -0.37 -38.73
N PHE A 115 16.09 0.40 -39.72
CA PHE A 115 14.67 0.63 -40.01
C PHE A 115 14.00 -0.66 -40.54
N THR A 116 14.22 -1.80 -39.90
CA THR A 116 13.43 -3.01 -40.17
C THR A 116 12.20 -2.97 -39.25
N VAL A 117 11.10 -2.55 -39.87
CA VAL A 117 9.91 -1.92 -39.29
C VAL A 117 8.99 -2.80 -38.42
N ASP A 118 9.30 -4.06 -38.07
CA ASP A 118 8.24 -4.96 -37.56
C ASP A 118 8.46 -5.77 -36.26
N ARG A 119 9.57 -5.66 -35.49
CA ARG A 119 9.80 -6.64 -34.38
C ARG A 119 10.49 -6.14 -33.08
N GLY A 120 10.32 -4.88 -32.66
CA GLY A 120 10.82 -4.35 -31.36
C GLY A 120 9.78 -3.52 -30.60
N THR A 121 9.82 -3.55 -29.27
CA THR A 121 8.69 -3.43 -28.33
C THR A 121 8.24 -1.98 -28.03
N VAL A 122 7.56 -1.34 -28.98
CA VAL A 122 7.04 0.05 -28.89
C VAL A 122 6.45 0.47 -27.53
N PRO A 123 5.67 -0.36 -26.79
CA PRO A 123 5.12 0.02 -25.49
C PRO A 123 6.13 0.42 -24.39
N TYR A 124 7.39 -0.02 -24.51
CA TYR A 124 8.42 0.12 -23.45
C TYR A 124 9.47 1.19 -23.78
N MET A 125 9.35 1.84 -24.94
CA MET A 125 10.32 2.84 -25.39
C MET A 125 10.19 4.16 -24.63
N ALA A 126 11.34 4.77 -24.31
CA ALA A 126 11.41 6.04 -23.61
C ALA A 126 11.07 7.24 -24.52
N PRO A 127 10.58 8.37 -23.98
CA PRO A 127 10.24 9.56 -24.75
C PRO A 127 11.40 10.06 -25.63
N GLU A 128 12.61 10.09 -25.08
CA GLU A 128 13.83 10.52 -25.77
C GLU A 128 14.31 9.58 -26.89
N THR A 129 13.62 8.44 -27.09
CA THR A 129 13.86 7.51 -28.20
C THR A 129 12.79 7.61 -29.30
N LEU A 130 11.66 8.25 -29.01
CA LEU A 130 10.46 8.27 -29.87
C LEU A 130 10.02 9.68 -30.28
N VAL A 131 10.07 10.64 -29.36
CA VAL A 131 9.55 11.99 -29.52
C VAL A 131 10.61 12.85 -30.20
N ASP A 132 10.26 13.41 -31.36
CA ASP A 132 11.24 14.03 -32.28
C ASP A 132 12.02 15.18 -31.62
N ASP A 133 11.36 16.01 -30.82
CA ASP A 133 11.98 17.14 -30.08
C ASP A 133 12.82 16.71 -28.87
N GLN A 134 12.81 15.42 -28.51
CA GLN A 134 13.54 14.86 -27.37
C GLN A 134 14.57 13.81 -27.80
N LEU A 135 14.76 13.62 -29.11
CA LEU A 135 15.68 12.59 -29.61
C LEU A 135 17.12 12.87 -29.18
N LEU A 136 17.81 11.82 -28.78
CA LEU A 136 19.24 11.86 -28.47
C LEU A 136 20.06 12.07 -29.75
N ASP A 137 20.68 13.25 -29.92
CA ASP A 137 21.58 13.57 -31.04
C ASP A 137 22.84 12.67 -31.06
N SER A 138 23.39 12.39 -29.88
CA SER A 138 24.44 11.39 -29.66
C SER A 138 24.27 10.77 -28.28
N ALA A 139 23.87 9.50 -28.21
CA ALA A 139 23.64 8.83 -26.93
C ALA A 139 24.95 8.32 -26.33
N SER A 140 25.32 8.85 -25.16
CA SER A 140 26.33 8.24 -24.31
C SER A 140 25.82 6.90 -23.76
N VAL A 141 26.73 6.07 -23.23
CA VAL A 141 26.32 4.83 -22.53
C VAL A 141 25.42 5.15 -21.33
N HIS A 142 25.62 6.30 -20.68
CA HIS A 142 24.80 6.73 -19.57
C HIS A 142 23.36 7.05 -20.01
N ASP A 143 23.18 7.71 -21.15
CA ASP A 143 21.83 8.00 -21.69
C ASP A 143 21.08 6.69 -21.99
N LEU A 144 21.79 5.67 -22.48
CA LEU A 144 21.22 4.34 -22.71
C LEU A 144 20.82 3.64 -21.40
N PHE A 145 21.50 3.89 -20.28
CA PHE A 145 21.07 3.40 -18.97
C PHE A 145 19.78 4.07 -18.51
N LEU A 146 19.60 5.36 -18.78
CA LEU A 146 18.36 6.07 -18.44
C LEU A 146 17.19 5.54 -19.28
N VAL A 147 17.41 5.18 -20.54
CA VAL A 147 16.42 4.49 -21.38
C VAL A 147 16.05 3.11 -20.81
N ASP A 148 17.03 2.34 -20.32
CA ASP A 148 16.75 1.06 -19.63
C ASP A 148 15.91 1.26 -18.36
N ILE A 149 16.17 2.32 -17.58
CA ILE A 149 15.39 2.65 -16.37
C ILE A 149 13.93 2.98 -16.73
N TRP A 150 13.67 3.69 -17.83
CA TRP A 150 12.31 3.89 -18.31
C TRP A 150 11.62 2.57 -18.66
N ALA A 151 12.30 1.71 -19.42
CA ALA A 151 11.77 0.41 -19.81
C ALA A 151 11.53 -0.50 -18.58
N LEU A 152 12.39 -0.42 -17.56
CA LEU A 152 12.16 -1.03 -16.25
C LEU A 152 10.87 -0.51 -15.61
N GLY A 153 10.63 0.80 -15.62
CA GLY A 153 9.36 1.38 -15.19
C GLY A 153 8.16 0.74 -15.91
N MET A 154 8.24 0.58 -17.24
CA MET A 154 7.21 -0.08 -18.02
C MET A 154 7.05 -1.58 -17.71
N ILE A 155 8.10 -2.28 -17.27
CA ILE A 155 7.99 -3.62 -16.70
C ILE A 155 7.23 -3.57 -15.37
N PHE A 156 7.56 -2.62 -14.48
CA PHE A 156 6.85 -2.45 -13.20
C PHE A 156 5.37 -2.11 -13.40
N PHE A 157 5.02 -1.32 -14.42
CA PHE A 157 3.63 -1.13 -14.83
C PHE A 157 2.93 -2.47 -15.10
N THR A 158 3.56 -3.39 -15.84
CA THR A 158 2.97 -4.71 -16.10
C THR A 158 2.92 -5.61 -14.86
N LEU A 159 3.91 -5.51 -13.95
CA LEU A 159 3.90 -6.22 -12.68
C LEU A 159 2.67 -5.84 -11.83
N ILE A 160 2.31 -4.56 -11.81
CA ILE A 160 1.16 -4.03 -11.04
C ILE A 160 -0.15 -3.96 -11.83
N ASN A 161 -0.16 -4.47 -13.07
CA ASN A 161 -1.35 -4.66 -13.92
C ASN A 161 -1.22 -5.97 -14.72
N PRO A 162 -1.14 -7.13 -14.06
CA PRO A 162 -0.87 -8.42 -14.70
C PRO A 162 -1.97 -8.86 -15.68
N ASN A 163 -3.17 -8.27 -15.62
CA ASN A 163 -4.24 -8.49 -16.59
C ASN A 163 -3.97 -7.81 -17.95
N LEU A 164 -3.06 -6.83 -18.01
CA LEU A 164 -2.74 -6.08 -19.21
C LEU A 164 -1.54 -6.71 -19.91
N LYS A 165 -1.72 -7.06 -21.20
CA LYS A 165 -0.66 -7.69 -22.00
C LYS A 165 0.60 -6.81 -22.15
N TYR A 166 0.42 -5.49 -22.18
CA TYR A 166 1.51 -4.52 -22.30
C TYR A 166 1.01 -3.11 -21.90
N PRO A 167 1.92 -2.18 -21.56
CA PRO A 167 1.56 -0.78 -21.28
C PRO A 167 0.86 -0.11 -22.47
N TRP A 168 -0.08 0.81 -22.22
CA TRP A 168 -0.83 1.53 -23.26
C TRP A 168 -1.89 0.72 -24.03
N ILE A 169 -2.17 -0.51 -23.62
CA ILE A 169 -3.15 -1.35 -24.34
C ILE A 169 -4.58 -0.78 -24.30
N LYS A 170 -4.94 -0.06 -23.22
CA LYS A 170 -6.26 0.58 -23.08
C LYS A 170 -6.40 1.73 -24.07
N GLU A 171 -5.38 2.58 -24.15
CA GLU A 171 -5.29 3.72 -25.07
C GLU A 171 -5.26 3.26 -26.52
N CYS A 172 -4.47 2.23 -26.81
CA CYS A 172 -4.36 1.60 -28.12
C CYS A 172 -5.73 1.07 -28.61
N ARG A 173 -6.47 0.39 -27.72
CA ARG A 173 -7.84 -0.09 -28.01
C ARG A 173 -8.82 1.05 -28.22
N SER A 174 -8.80 2.06 -27.36
CA SER A 174 -9.68 3.24 -27.45
C SER A 174 -9.42 4.07 -28.72
N ALA A 175 -8.16 4.21 -29.13
CA ALA A 175 -7.77 4.89 -30.36
C ALA A 175 -7.97 4.03 -31.63
N GLY A 176 -8.29 2.73 -31.47
CA GLY A 176 -8.51 1.81 -32.58
C GLY A 176 -7.26 1.53 -33.41
N CYS A 177 -6.07 1.48 -32.80
CA CYS A 177 -4.82 1.19 -33.51
C CYS A 177 -4.87 -0.19 -34.17
N LYS A 178 -4.56 -0.25 -35.48
CA LYS A 178 -4.60 -1.51 -36.26
C LYS A 178 -3.21 -1.97 -36.69
N SER A 179 -2.23 -1.09 -36.65
CA SER A 179 -0.84 -1.34 -37.02
C SER A 179 0.14 -0.84 -35.97
N GLN A 180 1.39 -1.32 -36.04
CA GLN A 180 2.47 -0.84 -35.19
C GLN A 180 2.79 0.65 -35.45
N GLU A 181 2.59 1.13 -36.68
CA GLU A 181 2.79 2.53 -37.03
C GLU A 181 1.74 3.44 -36.38
N ASP A 182 0.47 3.03 -36.38
CA ASP A 182 -0.62 3.75 -35.68
C ASP A 182 -0.30 3.86 -34.19
N PHE A 183 0.16 2.76 -33.60
CA PHE A 183 0.48 2.72 -32.19
C PHE A 183 1.70 3.60 -31.86
N LYS A 184 2.73 3.61 -32.70
CA LYS A 184 3.88 4.51 -32.55
C LYS A 184 3.48 5.98 -32.63
N LYS A 185 2.58 6.34 -33.57
CA LYS A 185 2.04 7.71 -33.68
C LYS A 185 1.25 8.11 -32.43
N LEU A 186 0.43 7.19 -31.91
CA LEU A 186 -0.29 7.40 -30.65
C LEU A 186 0.68 7.65 -29.48
N LEU A 187 1.68 6.78 -29.28
CA LEU A 187 2.64 6.95 -28.18
C LEU A 187 3.43 8.24 -28.29
N LYS A 188 3.88 8.64 -29.49
CA LYS A 188 4.55 9.94 -29.67
C LYS A 188 3.67 11.09 -29.19
N SER A 189 2.37 11.06 -29.49
CA SER A 189 1.42 12.08 -29.05
C SER A 189 1.22 12.09 -27.53
N LEU A 190 1.00 10.92 -26.92
CA LEU A 190 0.78 10.78 -25.47
C LEU A 190 2.03 11.16 -24.66
N LEU A 191 3.19 10.64 -25.04
CA LEU A 191 4.47 10.95 -24.39
C LEU A 191 4.86 12.42 -24.57
N GLY A 192 4.55 13.03 -25.72
CA GLY A 192 4.74 14.46 -25.96
C GLY A 192 3.92 15.34 -25.00
N LYS A 193 2.76 14.85 -24.56
CA LYS A 193 1.91 15.49 -23.53
C LYS A 193 2.29 15.09 -22.10
N LYS A 194 3.32 14.27 -21.93
CA LYS A 194 3.75 13.70 -20.63
C LYS A 194 2.65 12.85 -19.97
N GLU A 195 1.77 12.25 -20.78
CA GLU A 195 0.81 11.28 -20.28
C GLU A 195 1.51 9.95 -19.97
N LEU A 196 0.89 9.14 -19.12
CA LEU A 196 1.33 7.81 -18.70
C LEU A 196 0.26 6.77 -19.02
N PRO A 197 0.60 5.48 -19.14
CA PRO A 197 -0.38 4.45 -19.43
C PRO A 197 -1.42 4.33 -18.30
N SER A 198 -2.68 4.16 -18.69
CA SER A 198 -3.80 4.02 -17.77
C SER A 198 -3.74 2.68 -17.05
N MET A 199 -3.84 2.73 -15.72
CA MET A 199 -3.95 1.55 -14.88
C MET A 199 -5.30 0.84 -15.07
N ASP A 200 -5.35 -0.44 -14.69
CA ASP A 200 -6.61 -1.17 -14.56
C ASP A 200 -7.15 -1.10 -13.12
N ASP A 201 -8.46 -0.92 -12.98
CA ASP A 201 -9.13 -0.78 -11.69
C ASP A 201 -9.12 -2.11 -10.91
N LYS A 202 -8.97 -3.25 -11.61
CA LYS A 202 -8.90 -4.59 -11.00
C LYS A 202 -7.89 -4.69 -9.86
N TYR A 203 -6.78 -3.97 -9.97
CA TYR A 203 -5.63 -4.05 -9.05
C TYR A 203 -5.41 -2.77 -8.24
N GLU A 204 -6.41 -1.90 -8.14
CA GLU A 204 -6.30 -0.65 -7.38
C GLU A 204 -5.97 -0.90 -5.90
N VAL A 205 -6.61 -1.89 -5.29
CA VAL A 205 -6.41 -2.22 -3.88
C VAL A 205 -5.01 -2.74 -3.62
N GLU A 206 -4.51 -3.64 -4.45
CA GLU A 206 -3.16 -4.20 -4.34
C GLU A 206 -2.11 -3.11 -4.49
N ARG A 207 -2.25 -2.21 -5.48
CA ARG A 207 -1.38 -1.01 -5.63
C ARG A 207 -1.42 -0.09 -4.43
N ALA A 208 -2.58 0.05 -3.79
CA ALA A 208 -2.73 0.86 -2.59
C ALA A 208 -2.17 0.22 -1.32
N THR A 209 -1.87 -1.07 -1.35
CA THR A 209 -1.50 -1.88 -0.18
C THR A 209 -0.17 -2.60 -0.38
N GLU A 210 -0.20 -3.86 -0.84
CA GLU A 210 0.99 -4.73 -0.95
C GLU A 210 1.94 -4.32 -2.09
N TRP A 211 1.44 -3.64 -3.13
CA TRP A 211 2.22 -3.22 -4.30
C TRP A 211 2.58 -1.74 -4.30
N TYR A 212 2.38 -1.03 -3.18
CA TYR A 212 2.75 0.38 -3.08
C TYR A 212 4.20 0.64 -3.50
N ALA A 213 5.16 -0.15 -3.01
CA ALA A 213 6.57 0.00 -3.35
C ALA A 213 6.83 -0.19 -4.86
N LEU A 214 6.06 -1.08 -5.50
CA LEU A 214 6.17 -1.31 -6.95
C LEU A 214 5.56 -0.17 -7.76
N GLU A 215 4.45 0.41 -7.28
CA GLU A 215 3.86 1.61 -7.87
C GLU A 215 4.77 2.83 -7.72
N ASP A 216 5.45 2.99 -6.57
CA ASP A 216 6.45 4.04 -6.35
C ASP A 216 7.63 3.90 -7.32
N ILE A 217 8.21 2.70 -7.43
CA ILE A 217 9.30 2.42 -8.37
C ILE A 217 8.86 2.70 -9.81
N TYR A 218 7.66 2.27 -10.21
CA TYR A 218 7.11 2.57 -11.52
C TYR A 218 7.09 4.08 -11.79
N LEU A 219 6.44 4.85 -10.93
CA LEU A 219 6.25 6.30 -11.11
C LEU A 219 7.58 7.05 -11.19
N ARG A 220 8.55 6.66 -10.35
CA ARG A 220 9.86 7.32 -10.30
C ARG A 220 10.77 6.93 -11.47
N CYS A 221 10.62 5.72 -12.02
CA CYS A 221 11.32 5.28 -13.24
C CYS A 221 10.82 6.00 -14.50
N VAL A 222 9.52 6.30 -14.59
CA VAL A 222 8.89 6.93 -15.78
C VAL A 222 8.83 8.46 -15.69
N THR A 223 9.71 9.06 -14.90
CA THR A 223 9.87 10.52 -14.85
C THR A 223 10.32 11.04 -16.23
N SER A 224 9.67 12.11 -16.71
CA SER A 224 9.93 12.66 -18.05
C SER A 224 11.37 13.14 -18.23
N GLU A 225 11.93 13.77 -17.19
CA GLU A 225 13.33 14.20 -17.17
C GLU A 225 14.24 12.99 -16.89
N PRO A 226 15.07 12.54 -17.86
CA PRO A 226 15.88 11.33 -17.70
C PRO A 226 16.81 11.39 -16.47
N ALA A 227 17.42 12.55 -16.20
CA ALA A 227 18.37 12.70 -15.08
C ALA A 227 17.71 12.60 -13.70
N SER A 228 16.39 12.80 -13.62
CA SER A 228 15.60 12.73 -12.37
C SER A 228 15.00 11.34 -12.12
N ARG A 229 15.22 10.38 -13.03
CA ARG A 229 14.70 9.01 -12.87
C ARG A 229 15.35 8.30 -11.68
N LEU A 230 14.61 7.35 -11.13
CA LEU A 230 15.04 6.53 -9.99
C LEU A 230 16.38 5.84 -10.24
N LYS A 231 17.29 5.91 -9.27
CA LYS A 231 18.54 5.15 -9.28
C LYS A 231 18.27 3.70 -8.92
N LEU A 232 18.98 2.77 -9.54
CA LEU A 232 18.72 1.33 -9.35
C LEU A 232 19.05 0.84 -7.93
N GLU A 233 20.06 1.42 -7.28
CA GLU A 233 20.40 1.11 -5.89
C GLU A 233 19.25 1.50 -4.96
N GLU A 234 18.68 2.68 -5.16
CA GLU A 234 17.52 3.17 -4.41
C GLU A 234 16.27 2.34 -4.70
N ALA A 235 16.08 1.89 -5.94
CA ALA A 235 14.98 0.97 -6.28
C ALA A 235 15.08 -0.37 -5.49
N LEU A 236 16.29 -0.86 -5.22
CA LEU A 236 16.49 -2.05 -4.39
C LEU A 236 16.15 -1.82 -2.92
N GLU A 237 16.43 -0.62 -2.42
CA GLU A 237 16.05 -0.22 -1.06
C GLU A 237 14.53 -0.14 -0.95
N VAL A 238 13.85 0.55 -1.88
CA VAL A 238 12.38 0.70 -1.90
C VAL A 238 11.68 -0.65 -1.99
N VAL A 239 12.09 -1.55 -2.89
CA VAL A 239 11.43 -2.87 -3.04
C VAL A 239 11.67 -3.80 -1.84
N SER A 240 12.72 -3.53 -1.05
CA SER A 240 13.07 -4.33 0.13
C SER A 240 12.65 -3.66 1.45
N SER A 241 12.08 -2.45 1.39
CA SER A 241 11.77 -1.67 2.58
C SER A 241 10.57 -2.25 3.33
N ASN A 242 10.62 -2.17 4.66
CA ASN A 242 9.47 -2.46 5.50
C ASN A 242 8.97 -1.15 6.08
N ILE A 243 7.79 -0.70 5.66
CA ILE A 243 7.19 0.55 6.12
C ILE A 243 7.04 0.60 7.65
N LEU A 244 6.90 -0.56 8.31
CA LEU A 244 6.79 -0.64 9.78
C LEU A 244 8.06 -0.21 10.50
N SER A 245 9.21 -0.23 9.82
CA SER A 245 10.47 0.26 10.39
C SER A 245 10.45 1.77 10.70
N SER A 246 9.50 2.51 10.12
CA SER A 246 9.29 3.95 10.37
C SER A 246 8.54 4.25 11.67
N PHE A 247 8.00 3.23 12.35
CA PHE A 247 7.14 3.41 13.51
C PHE A 247 7.69 2.75 14.77
N GLU A 248 7.45 3.40 15.91
CA GLU A 248 7.32 2.76 17.20
C GLU A 248 5.90 2.19 17.32
N VAL A 249 5.79 0.94 17.76
CA VAL A 249 4.54 0.21 17.86
C VAL A 249 4.22 -0.02 19.33
N THR A 250 3.02 0.34 19.76
CA THR A 250 2.52 0.05 21.09
C THR A 250 1.18 -0.67 21.01
N HIS A 251 1.13 -1.87 21.59
CA HIS A 251 -0.08 -2.67 21.66
C HIS A 251 -0.90 -2.27 22.87
N LEU A 252 -2.19 -2.02 22.65
CA LEU A 252 -3.14 -1.84 23.75
C LEU A 252 -3.53 -3.21 24.30
N ASN A 253 -3.63 -3.32 25.62
CA ASN A 253 -4.10 -4.53 26.30
C ASN A 253 -5.59 -4.79 25.99
N PHE A 254 -6.32 -3.75 25.59
CA PHE A 254 -7.73 -3.79 25.33
C PHE A 254 -8.06 -3.25 23.93
N SER A 255 -9.21 -3.68 23.44
CA SER A 255 -9.85 -3.17 22.22
C SER A 255 -11.33 -2.97 22.50
N GLN A 256 -12.05 -2.32 21.59
CA GLN A 256 -13.51 -2.21 21.69
C GLN A 256 -14.25 -3.57 21.76
N GLY A 257 -13.60 -4.66 21.34
CA GLY A 257 -14.12 -6.03 21.41
C GLY A 257 -13.78 -6.77 22.71
N THR A 258 -12.97 -6.19 23.61
CA THR A 258 -12.46 -6.88 24.81
C THR A 258 -13.57 -7.44 25.71
N ALA A 259 -14.64 -6.67 25.95
CA ALA A 259 -15.71 -7.12 26.84
C ALA A 259 -16.42 -8.37 26.32
N LEU A 260 -16.60 -8.48 24.99
CA LEU A 260 -17.14 -9.68 24.35
C LEU A 260 -16.14 -10.84 24.45
N GLN A 261 -14.87 -10.60 24.12
CA GLN A 261 -13.82 -11.62 24.14
C GLN A 261 -13.63 -12.26 25.54
N GLN A 262 -13.63 -11.45 26.60
CA GLN A 262 -13.51 -11.93 27.98
C GLN A 262 -14.67 -12.86 28.36
N ILE A 263 -15.87 -12.60 27.84
CA ILE A 263 -17.04 -13.41 28.12
C ILE A 263 -17.08 -14.68 27.29
N ASP A 264 -16.72 -14.61 26.01
CA ASP A 264 -16.60 -15.81 25.19
C ASP A 264 -15.60 -16.80 25.82
N GLN A 265 -14.50 -16.30 26.40
CA GLN A 265 -13.55 -17.11 27.17
C GLN A 265 -14.16 -17.71 28.44
N GLN A 266 -14.90 -16.92 29.24
CA GLN A 266 -15.56 -17.41 30.45
C GLN A 266 -16.63 -18.46 30.15
N ILE A 267 -17.43 -18.25 29.10
CA ILE A 267 -18.44 -19.20 28.64
C ILE A 267 -17.75 -20.49 28.15
N ALA A 268 -16.68 -20.39 27.35
CA ALA A 268 -15.94 -21.55 26.89
C ALA A 268 -15.40 -22.41 28.05
N VAL A 269 -14.85 -21.78 29.09
CA VAL A 269 -14.38 -22.45 30.31
C VAL A 269 -15.55 -23.05 31.12
N GLY A 270 -16.67 -22.33 31.21
CA GLY A 270 -17.87 -22.79 31.90
C GLY A 270 -18.53 -24.01 31.24
N ILE A 271 -18.52 -24.05 29.89
CA ILE A 271 -18.99 -25.20 29.10
C ILE A 271 -18.04 -26.38 29.28
N SER A 272 -16.71 -26.18 29.23
CA SER A 272 -15.76 -27.28 29.43
C SER A 272 -15.86 -27.92 30.83
N ASN A 273 -16.34 -27.16 31.82
CA ASN A 273 -16.47 -27.61 33.20
C ASN A 273 -17.90 -28.05 33.59
N ASN A 274 -18.87 -28.11 32.64
CA ASN A 274 -20.29 -28.43 32.92
C ASN A 274 -20.92 -27.57 34.05
N ALA A 275 -20.52 -26.31 34.18
CA ALA A 275 -20.75 -25.52 35.40
C ALA A 275 -21.59 -24.24 35.24
N LEU A 276 -22.18 -23.95 34.07
CA LEU A 276 -22.94 -22.70 33.88
C LEU A 276 -24.37 -22.80 34.44
N SER A 277 -24.63 -22.12 35.56
CA SER A 277 -25.99 -21.98 36.11
C SER A 277 -26.80 -20.88 35.41
N SER A 278 -28.12 -20.87 35.56
CA SER A 278 -28.99 -19.82 35.02
C SER A 278 -28.77 -18.44 35.65
N GLU A 279 -28.26 -18.38 36.89
CA GLU A 279 -27.91 -17.12 37.56
C GLU A 279 -26.62 -16.53 36.98
N ASP A 280 -25.64 -17.36 36.63
CA ASP A 280 -24.40 -16.95 35.98
C ASP A 280 -24.68 -16.32 34.60
N GLN A 281 -25.64 -16.87 33.85
CA GLN A 281 -26.07 -16.32 32.55
C GLN A 281 -26.66 -14.90 32.69
N GLY A 282 -27.49 -14.66 33.71
CA GLY A 282 -28.06 -13.33 33.97
C GLY A 282 -27.02 -12.28 34.38
N HIS A 283 -26.01 -12.68 35.16
CA HIS A 283 -24.89 -11.81 35.53
C HIS A 283 -24.00 -11.47 34.33
N VAL A 284 -23.70 -12.45 33.48
CA VAL A 284 -22.92 -12.27 32.24
C VAL A 284 -23.66 -11.32 31.28
N GLU A 285 -24.96 -11.50 31.08
CA GLU A 285 -25.75 -10.64 30.19
C GLU A 285 -25.83 -9.19 30.71
N SER A 286 -25.96 -9.01 32.03
CA SER A 286 -25.94 -7.69 32.67
C SER A 286 -24.57 -6.99 32.52
N TYR A 287 -23.48 -7.73 32.66
CA TYR A 287 -22.12 -7.21 32.45
C TYR A 287 -21.91 -6.82 30.98
N LEU A 288 -22.30 -7.67 30.01
CA LEU A 288 -22.23 -7.33 28.58
C LEU A 288 -22.99 -6.05 28.28
N ARG A 289 -24.24 -5.93 28.72
CA ARG A 289 -25.04 -4.74 28.47
C ARG A 289 -24.33 -3.45 28.93
N LYS A 290 -23.54 -3.53 30.00
CA LYS A 290 -22.78 -2.38 30.53
C LYS A 290 -21.44 -2.15 29.84
N HIS A 291 -20.67 -3.19 29.55
CA HIS A 291 -19.28 -3.07 29.10
C HIS A 291 -19.09 -3.28 27.59
N ASP A 292 -20.13 -3.67 26.87
CA ASP A 292 -20.09 -3.91 25.42
C ASP A 292 -19.73 -2.64 24.64
N GLY A 293 -18.54 -2.65 24.04
CA GLY A 293 -17.98 -1.61 23.18
C GLY A 293 -18.27 -1.81 21.69
N THR A 294 -19.14 -2.77 21.31
CA THR A 294 -19.52 -3.00 19.91
C THR A 294 -20.09 -1.73 19.31
N ASN A 295 -19.64 -1.37 18.10
CA ASN A 295 -20.04 -0.15 17.39
C ASN A 295 -19.80 1.16 18.18
N ALA A 296 -18.87 1.16 19.15
CA ALA A 296 -18.53 2.35 19.94
C ALA A 296 -17.35 3.15 19.38
N CYS A 297 -16.71 2.72 18.28
CA CYS A 297 -15.48 3.32 17.74
C CYS A 297 -15.54 4.85 17.60
N ALA A 298 -16.66 5.40 17.12
CA ALA A 298 -16.85 6.84 17.00
C ALA A 298 -16.85 7.55 18.37
N PHE A 299 -17.54 7.00 19.37
CA PHE A 299 -17.55 7.55 20.73
C PHE A 299 -16.16 7.47 21.38
N LEU A 300 -15.49 6.33 21.25
CA LEU A 300 -14.14 6.12 21.78
C LEU A 300 -13.17 7.13 21.17
N THR A 301 -13.21 7.29 19.85
CA THR A 301 -12.33 8.22 19.11
C THR A 301 -12.57 9.68 19.50
N VAL A 302 -13.82 10.13 19.60
CA VAL A 302 -14.13 11.50 20.04
C VAL A 302 -13.65 11.75 21.48
N GLN A 303 -13.87 10.79 22.39
CA GLN A 303 -13.42 10.93 23.77
C GLN A 303 -11.89 10.89 23.91
N ILE A 304 -11.20 10.10 23.06
CA ILE A 304 -9.74 10.06 23.02
C ILE A 304 -9.22 11.42 22.57
N ALA A 305 -9.81 12.00 21.52
CA ALA A 305 -9.45 13.33 21.05
C ALA A 305 -9.71 14.42 22.10
N ASP A 306 -10.85 14.38 22.80
CA ASP A 306 -11.15 15.27 23.94
C ASP A 306 -10.06 15.19 25.02
N ASN A 307 -9.70 13.97 25.46
CA ASN A 307 -8.66 13.78 26.47
C ASN A 307 -7.31 14.32 26.03
N ILE A 308 -6.89 14.06 24.78
CA ILE A 308 -5.62 14.57 24.24
C ILE A 308 -5.60 16.10 24.25
N ILE A 309 -6.68 16.73 23.78
CA ILE A 309 -6.74 18.20 23.68
C ILE A 309 -6.84 18.85 25.05
N ALA A 310 -7.67 18.31 25.96
CA ALA A 310 -7.95 18.92 27.24
C ALA A 310 -6.85 18.69 28.28
N LYS A 311 -6.23 17.51 28.28
CA LYS A 311 -5.21 17.13 29.27
C LYS A 311 -3.78 17.31 28.75
N GLY A 312 -3.61 17.43 27.44
CA GLY A 312 -2.30 17.40 26.79
C GLY A 312 -1.66 16.02 26.82
N ILE A 313 -0.53 15.90 26.13
CA ILE A 313 0.35 14.74 26.17
C ILE A 313 1.67 15.19 26.83
N GLN A 314 2.23 14.36 27.72
CA GLN A 314 3.54 14.67 28.32
C GLN A 314 4.66 14.18 27.39
N ALA A 315 5.59 15.08 27.07
CA ALA A 315 6.68 14.87 26.11
C ALA A 315 7.58 13.67 26.44
N ASP A 316 7.84 13.41 27.73
CA ASP A 316 8.80 12.39 28.16
C ASP A 316 8.35 10.95 27.86
N ASN A 317 7.05 10.72 27.61
CA ASN A 317 6.52 9.40 27.25
C ASN A 317 5.16 9.50 26.52
N VAL A 318 5.20 9.93 25.25
CA VAL A 318 4.03 10.08 24.38
C VAL A 318 3.25 8.76 24.28
N SER A 319 3.94 7.66 24.02
CA SER A 319 3.30 6.35 23.81
C SER A 319 2.51 5.87 25.02
N ALA A 320 3.13 5.91 26.22
CA ALA A 320 2.46 5.45 27.43
C ALA A 320 1.25 6.33 27.78
N HIS A 321 1.33 7.65 27.55
CA HIS A 321 0.19 8.55 27.78
C HIS A 321 -0.98 8.27 26.84
N LEU A 322 -0.71 8.14 25.54
CA LEU A 322 -1.74 7.83 24.55
C LEU A 322 -2.37 6.46 24.84
N GLY A 323 -1.55 5.47 25.21
CA GLY A 323 -2.02 4.14 25.63
C GLY A 323 -2.95 4.21 26.84
N ALA A 324 -2.54 4.93 27.89
CA ALA A 324 -3.34 5.09 29.11
C ALA A 324 -4.69 5.77 28.83
N PHE A 325 -4.72 6.81 27.98
CA PHE A 325 -5.98 7.44 27.58
C PHE A 325 -6.87 6.48 26.81
N ALA A 326 -6.34 5.76 25.82
CA ALA A 326 -7.11 4.83 25.01
C ALA A 326 -7.69 3.68 25.87
N GLU A 327 -6.89 3.08 26.74
CA GLU A 327 -7.33 1.96 27.58
C GLU A 327 -8.38 2.36 28.63
N ASP A 328 -8.19 3.50 29.31
CA ASP A 328 -9.18 4.03 30.25
C ASP A 328 -10.54 4.25 29.55
N ILE A 329 -10.50 4.84 28.36
CA ILE A 329 -11.71 5.11 27.58
C ILE A 329 -12.37 3.80 27.11
N ILE A 330 -11.60 2.84 26.60
CA ILE A 330 -12.11 1.54 26.15
C ILE A 330 -12.84 0.81 27.29
N LEU A 331 -12.30 0.85 28.52
CA LEU A 331 -12.86 0.16 29.67
C LEU A 331 -14.07 0.89 30.28
N ASN A 332 -14.02 2.22 30.35
CA ASN A 332 -14.94 2.99 31.18
C ASN A 332 -16.02 3.74 30.40
N LEU A 333 -15.79 4.09 29.13
CA LEU A 333 -16.78 4.83 28.33
C LEU A 333 -18.04 4.00 28.01
N PRO A 334 -17.96 2.71 27.60
CA PRO A 334 -19.13 1.89 27.31
C PRO A 334 -20.20 1.90 28.41
N VAL A 335 -19.76 1.86 29.67
CA VAL A 335 -20.64 1.88 30.87
C VAL A 335 -21.49 3.16 30.94
N LYS A 336 -20.96 4.27 30.44
CA LYS A 336 -21.64 5.56 30.41
C LYS A 336 -22.57 5.66 29.20
N ILE A 337 -22.08 5.29 28.01
CA ILE A 337 -22.78 5.52 26.74
C ILE A 337 -23.85 4.48 26.42
N ASN A 338 -23.73 3.23 26.91
CA ASN A 338 -24.69 2.16 26.65
C ASN A 338 -26.09 2.43 27.23
N LYS A 339 -26.23 3.47 28.07
CA LYS A 339 -27.52 3.94 28.60
C LYS A 339 -28.35 4.72 27.59
N PHE A 340 -27.71 5.31 26.58
CA PHE A 340 -28.36 6.23 25.63
C PHE A 340 -28.05 5.96 24.17
N ARG A 341 -27.05 5.11 23.86
CA ARG A 341 -26.78 4.68 22.47
C ARG A 341 -27.49 3.37 22.12
N ASP A 342 -27.78 3.20 20.83
CA ASP A 342 -28.23 1.97 20.22
C ASP A 342 -27.01 1.13 19.75
N ARG A 343 -26.78 -0.01 20.39
CA ARG A 343 -25.65 -0.89 20.09
C ARG A 343 -25.78 -1.63 18.76
N SER A 344 -26.97 -1.66 18.17
CA SER A 344 -27.25 -2.37 16.91
C SER A 344 -26.80 -1.60 15.67
N ARG A 345 -26.44 -0.32 15.80
CA ARG A 345 -26.01 0.54 14.69
C ARG A 345 -24.64 1.17 14.93
N MET A 346 -24.02 1.60 13.83
CA MET A 346 -22.85 2.47 13.86
C MET A 346 -23.28 3.94 13.97
N TYR A 347 -22.36 4.75 14.47
CA TYR A 347 -22.48 6.20 14.60
C TYR A 347 -21.36 6.85 13.80
N ASP A 348 -21.66 7.94 13.11
CA ASP A 348 -20.60 8.82 12.64
C ASP A 348 -20.03 9.65 13.82
N PRO A 349 -18.81 10.19 13.67
CA PRO A 349 -18.19 10.97 14.75
C PRO A 349 -18.98 12.19 15.19
N MET A 350 -19.76 12.83 14.30
CA MET A 350 -20.54 14.03 14.66
C MET A 350 -21.76 13.66 15.49
N GLU A 351 -22.45 12.57 15.15
CA GLU A 351 -23.51 12.01 15.99
C GLU A 351 -22.98 11.61 17.38
N ALA A 352 -21.84 10.92 17.43
CA ALA A 352 -21.22 10.52 18.69
C ALA A 352 -20.82 11.74 19.55
N TYR A 353 -20.22 12.76 18.94
CA TYR A 353 -19.87 14.01 19.60
C TYR A 353 -21.09 14.70 20.23
N LYS A 354 -22.19 14.86 19.47
CA LYS A 354 -23.42 15.49 19.97
C LYS A 354 -23.96 14.76 21.20
N LEU A 355 -24.03 13.43 21.15
CA LEU A 355 -24.52 12.63 22.27
C LEU A 355 -23.60 12.73 23.50
N LEU A 356 -22.28 12.73 23.31
CA LEU A 356 -21.33 12.92 24.41
C LEU A 356 -21.46 14.31 25.04
N ALA A 357 -21.63 15.36 24.22
CA ALA A 357 -21.82 16.73 24.67
C ALA A 357 -23.14 16.90 25.45
N GLU A 358 -24.25 16.37 24.94
CA GLU A 358 -25.58 16.42 25.59
C GLU A 358 -25.58 15.79 26.99
N HIS A 359 -24.74 14.79 27.21
CA HIS A 359 -24.62 14.07 28.48
C HIS A 359 -23.47 14.57 29.37
N GLY A 360 -22.80 15.67 29.00
CA GLY A 360 -21.72 16.27 29.80
C GLY A 360 -20.50 15.37 29.95
N LEU A 361 -20.19 14.56 28.93
CA LEU A 361 -19.06 13.62 28.93
C LEU A 361 -17.79 14.20 28.30
N LEU A 362 -17.86 15.41 27.74
CA LEU A 362 -16.73 16.12 27.14
C LEU A 362 -16.20 17.21 28.05
N SER A 363 -14.91 17.47 27.95
CA SER A 363 -14.19 18.48 28.73
C SER A 363 -14.44 19.89 28.21
N SER A 364 -14.76 20.05 26.92
CA SER A 364 -15.01 21.34 26.27
C SER A 364 -15.95 21.20 25.07
N ALA A 365 -16.37 22.33 24.50
CA ALA A 365 -17.03 22.35 23.20
C ALA A 365 -15.98 22.43 22.08
N TYR A 366 -16.23 21.72 20.98
CA TYR A 366 -15.29 21.58 19.88
C TYR A 366 -15.94 21.88 18.52
N ASP A 367 -15.12 22.46 17.64
CA ASP A 367 -15.41 22.60 16.21
C ASP A 367 -14.70 21.50 15.42
N PHE A 368 -15.34 21.08 14.32
CA PHE A 368 -14.79 20.09 13.40
C PHE A 368 -14.54 20.71 12.03
N SER A 369 -13.29 20.66 11.57
CA SER A 369 -12.88 21.10 10.22
C SER A 369 -12.67 19.89 9.33
N GLU A 370 -13.49 19.70 8.28
CA GLU A 370 -13.29 18.64 7.29
C GLU A 370 -12.14 19.00 6.35
N GLU A 371 -11.10 18.19 6.36
CA GLU A 371 -9.88 18.47 5.62
C GLU A 371 -9.77 17.69 4.31
N LEU A 372 -10.54 16.63 4.12
CA LEU A 372 -10.55 15.82 2.91
C LEU A 372 -11.86 15.96 2.13
N PRO A 373 -11.81 16.28 0.82
CA PRO A 373 -13.00 16.21 -0.01
C PRO A 373 -13.37 14.74 -0.27
N TYR A 374 -14.66 14.42 -0.18
CA TYR A 374 -15.28 13.11 -0.47
C TYR A 374 -15.19 12.65 -1.95
N ALA A 375 -14.25 13.19 -2.73
CA ALA A 375 -14.18 12.99 -4.17
C ALA A 375 -13.36 11.74 -4.58
N ASN A 376 -12.51 11.22 -3.69
CA ASN A 376 -11.61 10.11 -4.01
C ASN A 376 -11.86 8.92 -3.08
N THR A 377 -11.84 7.72 -3.66
CA THR A 377 -11.93 6.48 -2.90
C THR A 377 -10.66 6.23 -2.10
N VAL A 378 -10.78 5.40 -1.06
CA VAL A 378 -9.71 5.15 -0.09
C VAL A 378 -8.47 4.50 -0.71
N PHE A 379 -8.64 3.62 -1.72
CA PHE A 379 -7.52 2.96 -2.38
C PHE A 379 -7.03 3.65 -3.66
N SER A 380 -7.68 4.72 -4.11
CA SER A 380 -7.19 5.46 -5.26
C SER A 380 -5.84 6.14 -4.98
N LEU A 381 -4.97 6.19 -5.99
CA LEU A 381 -3.69 6.90 -5.92
C LEU A 381 -3.90 8.37 -5.49
N GLN A 382 -4.90 9.03 -6.08
CA GLN A 382 -5.23 10.41 -5.76
C GLN A 382 -5.73 10.57 -4.32
N GLY A 383 -6.54 9.63 -3.82
CA GLY A 383 -7.00 9.63 -2.43
C GLY A 383 -5.84 9.54 -1.44
N ARG A 384 -4.91 8.61 -1.68
CA ARG A 384 -3.70 8.45 -0.85
C ARG A 384 -2.79 9.68 -0.90
N GLN A 385 -2.54 10.25 -2.08
CA GLN A 385 -1.74 11.47 -2.23
C GLN A 385 -2.38 12.69 -1.57
N ASN A 386 -3.70 12.83 -1.64
CA ASN A 386 -4.43 13.92 -0.99
C ASN A 386 -4.36 13.81 0.54
N LEU A 387 -4.56 12.59 1.08
CA LEU A 387 -4.39 12.32 2.52
C LEU A 387 -2.96 12.64 2.96
N HIS A 388 -1.96 12.11 2.26
CA HIS A 388 -0.54 12.34 2.56
C HIS A 388 -0.18 13.83 2.56
N LYS A 389 -0.55 14.56 1.51
CA LYS A 389 -0.30 15.99 1.39
C LYS A 389 -0.97 16.79 2.50
N LYS A 390 -2.19 16.39 2.89
CA LYS A 390 -2.91 17.07 3.97
C LYS A 390 -2.25 16.81 5.31
N LEU A 391 -2.00 15.55 5.67
CA LEU A 391 -1.36 15.20 6.93
C LEU A 391 0.02 15.86 7.08
N SER A 392 0.84 15.84 6.02
CA SER A 392 2.16 16.49 5.99
C SER A 392 2.08 18.02 6.19
N LYS A 393 0.99 18.66 5.76
CA LYS A 393 0.78 20.09 5.99
C LYS A 393 0.29 20.38 7.40
N LEU A 394 -0.59 19.53 7.94
CA LEU A 394 -1.12 19.68 9.29
C LEU A 394 -0.04 19.47 10.35
N SER A 395 0.93 18.61 10.07
CA SER A 395 2.04 18.29 10.98
C SER A 395 3.04 19.42 11.21
N GLU A 396 2.87 20.57 10.56
CA GLU A 396 3.59 21.82 10.90
C GLU A 396 3.25 22.29 12.33
N LYS A 397 2.13 21.83 12.89
CA LYS A 397 1.69 22.07 14.27
C LYS A 397 1.13 20.80 14.87
N ASP A 398 0.92 20.84 16.18
CA ASP A 398 0.17 19.79 16.87
C ASP A 398 -1.30 19.81 16.41
N PHE A 399 -1.83 18.62 16.14
CA PHE A 399 -3.22 18.46 15.76
C PHE A 399 -3.76 17.10 16.19
N VAL A 400 -5.08 17.04 16.38
CA VAL A 400 -5.82 15.81 16.57
C VAL A 400 -6.96 15.78 15.57
N ALA A 401 -7.04 14.70 14.81
CA ALA A 401 -8.05 14.49 13.80
C ALA A 401 -8.70 13.12 13.94
N ILE A 402 -9.95 13.04 13.49
CA ILE A 402 -10.73 11.82 13.39
C ILE A 402 -10.73 11.39 11.94
N TYR A 403 -10.17 10.22 11.67
CA TYR A 403 -10.20 9.59 10.36
C TYR A 403 -11.35 8.59 10.28
N VAL A 404 -12.09 8.61 9.17
CA VAL A 404 -13.23 7.72 8.94
C VAL A 404 -13.15 7.06 7.58
N SER A 405 -13.24 5.73 7.57
CA SER A 405 -13.62 4.95 6.40
C SER A 405 -14.39 3.70 6.86
N SER A 406 -15.72 3.76 6.77
CA SER A 406 -16.62 2.81 7.41
C SER A 406 -16.29 1.34 7.06
N PRO A 407 -16.21 0.44 8.06
CA PRO A 407 -16.61 0.62 9.47
C PRO A 407 -15.51 1.18 10.40
N ILE A 408 -14.34 1.57 9.87
CA ILE A 408 -13.18 1.95 10.67
C ILE A 408 -13.20 3.46 10.98
N VAL A 409 -13.01 3.78 12.26
CA VAL A 409 -12.86 5.15 12.78
C VAL A 409 -11.60 5.18 13.66
N LEU A 410 -10.66 6.07 13.36
CA LEU A 410 -9.36 6.14 14.02
C LEU A 410 -9.07 7.56 14.49
N THR A 411 -8.21 7.67 15.51
CA THR A 411 -7.58 8.96 15.83
C THR A 411 -6.26 9.06 15.09
N ILE A 412 -6.03 10.16 14.38
CA ILE A 412 -4.74 10.48 13.73
C ILE A 412 -4.31 11.85 14.23
N GLY A 413 -3.04 12.02 14.56
CA GLY A 413 -2.55 13.33 15.00
C GLY A 413 -1.05 13.49 14.87
N CYS A 414 -0.59 14.63 15.33
CA CYS A 414 0.83 14.97 15.46
C CYS A 414 1.00 15.68 16.80
N HIS A 415 1.99 15.29 17.58
CA HIS A 415 2.35 15.93 18.84
C HIS A 415 3.87 15.99 18.99
N ASP A 416 4.42 17.16 19.28
CA ASP A 416 5.88 17.37 19.37
C ASP A 416 6.61 16.87 18.11
N HIS A 417 6.02 17.12 16.95
CA HIS A 417 6.49 16.65 15.64
C HIS A 417 6.49 15.11 15.46
N LEU A 418 5.85 14.34 16.35
CA LEU A 418 5.71 12.90 16.19
C LEU A 418 4.30 12.58 15.66
N PRO A 419 4.19 12.01 14.44
CA PRO A 419 2.90 11.59 13.91
C PRO A 419 2.41 10.35 14.66
N TYR A 420 1.10 10.22 14.87
CA TYR A 420 0.54 9.04 15.52
C TYR A 420 -0.81 8.61 14.94
N ILE A 421 -1.10 7.30 15.06
CA ILE A 421 -2.41 6.68 14.88
C ILE A 421 -2.79 5.96 16.16
N ILE A 422 -4.05 6.09 16.58
CA ILE A 422 -4.67 5.27 17.62
C ILE A 422 -5.82 4.48 17.00
N ASP A 423 -5.68 3.16 16.98
CA ASP A 423 -6.70 2.22 16.55
C ASP A 423 -7.25 1.44 17.75
N THR A 424 -8.51 1.71 18.11
CA THR A 424 -9.21 1.00 19.20
C THR A 424 -9.82 -0.33 18.76
N HIS A 425 -9.77 -0.67 17.47
CA HIS A 425 -10.29 -1.92 16.94
C HIS A 425 -9.31 -3.07 17.23
N PRO A 426 -9.79 -4.32 17.26
CA PRO A 426 -8.90 -5.48 17.16
C PRO A 426 -8.08 -5.42 15.87
N VAL A 427 -6.75 -5.39 15.99
CA VAL A 427 -5.83 -5.38 14.84
C VAL A 427 -5.08 -6.70 14.77
N THR A 428 -5.40 -7.54 13.77
CA THR A 428 -4.68 -8.78 13.48
C THR A 428 -3.68 -8.65 12.34
N LEU A 429 -3.76 -7.55 11.56
CA LEU A 429 -2.74 -7.19 10.58
C LEU A 429 -1.45 -6.81 11.32
N ALA A 430 -0.31 -7.32 10.88
CA ALA A 430 0.99 -6.94 11.45
C ALA A 430 1.15 -5.40 11.46
N PRO A 431 1.63 -4.80 12.56
CA PRO A 431 2.25 -5.43 13.73
C PRO A 431 1.25 -5.80 14.85
N GLY A 432 -0.07 -5.75 14.61
CA GLY A 432 -1.10 -6.02 15.61
C GLY A 432 -1.08 -7.46 16.16
N ASN A 433 -1.62 -7.60 17.37
CA ASN A 433 -1.66 -8.86 18.15
C ASN A 433 -3.10 -9.28 18.51
N GLY A 434 -4.11 -8.68 17.89
CA GLY A 434 -5.53 -8.86 18.19
C GLY A 434 -6.11 -7.84 19.18
N GLY A 435 -5.28 -7.05 19.87
CA GLY A 435 -5.69 -5.89 20.66
C GLY A 435 -5.84 -4.61 19.83
N GLY A 436 -6.03 -3.48 20.52
CA GLY A 436 -5.88 -2.17 19.90
C GLY A 436 -4.40 -1.84 19.63
N LEU A 437 -4.16 -0.81 18.82
CA LEU A 437 -2.82 -0.48 18.34
C LEU A 437 -2.58 1.02 18.34
N ILE A 438 -1.39 1.42 18.79
CA ILE A 438 -0.85 2.76 18.60
C ILE A 438 0.40 2.65 17.72
N LEU A 439 0.45 3.49 16.69
CA LEU A 439 1.65 3.70 15.88
C LEU A 439 2.13 5.13 16.08
N ILE A 440 3.42 5.30 16.36
CA ILE A 440 4.07 6.61 16.47
C ILE A 440 5.22 6.64 15.47
N GLY A 441 5.27 7.63 14.59
CA GLY A 441 6.38 7.78 13.66
C GLY A 441 7.65 8.24 14.35
N LYS A 442 8.80 7.79 13.85
CA LYS A 442 10.11 8.13 14.41
C LYS A 442 10.56 9.56 14.15
N ASP A 443 9.99 10.21 13.14
CA ASP A 443 10.22 11.60 12.79
C ASP A 443 9.01 12.20 12.03
N ASN A 444 9.08 13.50 11.73
CA ASN A 444 8.09 14.25 10.94
C ASN A 444 8.46 14.38 9.47
N SER A 445 8.95 13.31 8.82
CA SER A 445 9.27 13.37 7.40
C SER A 445 8.05 13.08 6.52
N PRO A 446 8.01 13.62 5.28
CA PRO A 446 7.03 13.22 4.28
C PRO A 446 7.02 11.71 4.03
N GLU A 447 8.15 11.03 4.18
CA GLU A 447 8.27 9.58 4.03
C GLU A 447 7.50 8.84 5.12
N VAL A 448 7.67 9.20 6.39
CA VAL A 448 6.94 8.59 7.52
C VAL A 448 5.43 8.79 7.37
N TRP A 449 4.98 9.98 6.95
CA TRP A 449 3.57 10.22 6.65
C TRP A 449 3.04 9.38 5.49
N MET A 450 3.86 9.12 4.46
CA MET A 450 3.46 8.23 3.37
C MET A 450 3.35 6.78 3.85
N HIS A 451 4.33 6.30 4.63
CA HIS A 451 4.28 4.98 5.25
C HIS A 451 3.04 4.83 6.15
N LEU A 452 2.61 5.89 6.83
CA LEU A 452 1.39 5.91 7.64
C LEU A 452 0.15 5.75 6.77
N CYS A 453 0.09 6.45 5.63
CA CYS A 453 -1.01 6.32 4.66
C CYS A 453 -1.06 4.91 4.03
N VAL A 454 0.10 4.32 3.72
CA VAL A 454 0.18 2.96 3.17
C VAL A 454 -0.25 1.93 4.20
N TRP A 455 0.22 2.04 5.44
CA TRP A 455 -0.23 1.17 6.53
C TRP A 455 -1.73 1.32 6.77
N LEU A 456 -2.26 2.54 6.73
CA LEU A 456 -3.70 2.79 6.87
C LEU A 456 -4.49 2.06 5.76
N ASN A 457 -4.06 2.15 4.50
CA ASN A 457 -4.70 1.39 3.42
C ASN A 457 -4.64 -0.13 3.65
N GLN A 458 -3.49 -0.67 4.09
CA GLN A 458 -3.37 -2.09 4.43
C GLN A 458 -4.35 -2.46 5.55
N ARG A 459 -4.44 -1.62 6.58
CA ARG A 459 -5.32 -1.78 7.74
C ARG A 459 -6.79 -1.77 7.33
N LEU A 460 -7.19 -0.87 6.43
CA LEU A 460 -8.56 -0.76 5.94
C LEU A 460 -8.95 -1.95 5.06
N ASN A 461 -8.06 -2.36 4.15
CA ASN A 461 -8.28 -3.55 3.33
C ASN A 461 -8.44 -4.82 4.19
N HIS A 462 -7.53 -5.03 5.16
CA HIS A 462 -7.63 -6.12 6.13
C HIS A 462 -8.86 -6.02 7.04
N GLY A 463 -9.33 -4.80 7.29
CA GLY A 463 -10.56 -4.50 8.02
C GLY A 463 -11.85 -4.71 7.23
N GLY A 464 -11.78 -5.14 5.96
CA GLY A 464 -12.94 -5.39 5.11
C GLY A 464 -13.56 -4.13 4.49
N VAL A 465 -12.83 -3.01 4.47
CA VAL A 465 -13.27 -1.80 3.78
C VAL A 465 -13.23 -2.04 2.27
N LYS A 466 -14.36 -1.78 1.61
CA LYS A 466 -14.50 -1.97 0.16
C LYS A 466 -13.85 -0.83 -0.63
N ALA A 467 -13.47 -1.10 -1.88
CA ALA A 467 -12.76 -0.13 -2.72
C ALA A 467 -13.58 1.08 -3.16
N ASP A 468 -14.91 0.98 -3.15
CA ASP A 468 -15.83 2.07 -3.43
C ASP A 468 -16.00 3.03 -2.23
N ARG A 469 -15.39 2.72 -1.08
CA ARG A 469 -15.52 3.56 0.12
C ARG A 469 -14.68 4.82 0.01
N LEU A 470 -15.27 5.88 0.53
CA LEU A 470 -14.64 7.19 0.70
C LEU A 470 -13.86 7.22 2.03
N GLN A 471 -13.07 8.27 2.17
CA GLN A 471 -12.32 8.60 3.37
C GLN A 471 -12.64 10.03 3.80
N SER A 472 -12.64 10.28 5.11
CA SER A 472 -12.83 11.59 5.72
C SER A 472 -11.76 11.80 6.80
N LEU A 473 -11.37 13.05 6.98
CA LEU A 473 -10.42 13.48 8.01
C LEU A 473 -10.92 14.80 8.58
N ALA A 474 -11.43 14.77 9.81
CA ALA A 474 -11.94 15.95 10.49
C ALA A 474 -11.02 16.34 11.65
N ILE A 475 -10.46 17.55 11.63
CA ILE A 475 -9.69 18.09 12.76
C ILE A 475 -10.66 18.54 13.84
N MET A 476 -10.36 18.19 15.09
CA MET A 476 -11.11 18.61 16.26
C MET A 476 -10.34 19.73 16.99
N THR A 477 -10.95 20.91 17.12
CA THR A 477 -10.35 22.07 17.81
C THR A 477 -11.29 22.62 18.89
N PRO A 478 -10.78 23.06 20.06
CA PRO A 478 -11.62 23.73 21.07
C PRO A 478 -12.28 24.98 20.50
N GLN A 479 -13.56 25.18 20.81
CA GLN A 479 -14.22 26.46 20.58
C GLN A 479 -13.55 27.53 21.45
N MET A 480 -13.09 28.61 20.83
CA MET A 480 -12.60 29.76 21.59
C MET A 480 -13.78 30.34 22.38
N THR A 481 -13.63 30.37 23.70
CA THR A 481 -14.64 30.89 24.64
C THR A 481 -14.62 32.39 24.73
#